data_AF-A0AAP4PBR9-F1
#
_entry.id   AF-A0AAP4PBR9-F1
#
_cell.length_a   1.000
_cell.length_b   1.000
_cell.length_c   1.000
_cell.angle_alpha   90.00
_cell.angle_beta   90.00
_cell.angle_gamma   90.00
#
_symmetry.space_group_name_H-M   'P 1'
#
loop_
_entity.id
_entity.type
_entity.pdbx_description
1 polymer ?
#
loop_
_entity_poly.entity_id
_entity_poly.type
_entity_poly.pdbx_seq_one_letter_code
_entity_poly.pdbx_strand_id
1 'polypeptide(L)'
;MLDISPVLLLSSGIIFLLVVARLNSCLFKPLLKHMDERTSSIKKDLEDAKSNGADVEGMLAEANEIISKAKKEAAVIREQAYKEAKESADAKLVSAKLNLEAKSAEFAKNLQDETKALKDSLISSMPQFNDSLKAKLSSI
;
A
#
# COMPACT_ATOMS: atom_id res chain seq x y z
N MET A 1 61.04 -8.35 -78.14
CA MET A 1 60.25 -9.56 -77.82
C MET A 1 59.12 -9.22 -76.86
N LEU A 2 58.15 -8.43 -77.34
CA LEU A 2 56.85 -8.24 -76.71
C LEU A 2 55.89 -7.98 -77.85
N ASP A 3 55.50 -9.06 -78.52
CA ASP A 3 54.47 -9.03 -79.55
C ASP A 3 53.14 -9.03 -78.79
N ILE A 4 52.69 -7.84 -78.36
CA ILE A 4 51.39 -7.69 -77.70
C ILE A 4 50.33 -7.88 -78.77
N SER A 5 49.90 -9.12 -78.94
CA SER A 5 48.77 -9.45 -79.82
C SER A 5 47.49 -8.85 -79.23
N PRO A 6 46.85 -7.88 -79.90
CA PRO A 6 45.60 -7.28 -79.43
C PRO A 6 44.49 -8.32 -79.23
N VAL A 7 44.53 -9.39 -80.01
CA VAL A 7 43.60 -10.53 -79.93
C VAL A 7 43.80 -11.33 -78.64
N LEU A 8 45.05 -11.50 -78.19
CA LEU A 8 45.35 -12.20 -76.93
C LEU A 8 44.93 -11.36 -75.71
N LEU A 9 45.11 -10.03 -75.78
CA LEU A 9 44.61 -9.11 -74.75
C LEU A 9 43.08 -9.12 -74.67
N LEU A 10 42.38 -9.08 -75.81
CA LEU A 10 40.92 -9.11 -75.84
C LEU A 10 40.37 -10.44 -75.30
N SER A 11 40.94 -11.57 -75.73
CA SER A 11 40.49 -12.89 -75.26
C SER A 11 40.76 -13.11 -73.77
N SER A 12 41.96 -12.76 -73.28
CA SER A 12 42.26 -12.82 -71.83
C SER A 12 41.39 -11.86 -71.02
N GLY A 13 41.08 -10.67 -71.54
CA GLY A 13 40.16 -9.72 -70.91
C GLY A 13 38.74 -10.25 -70.78
N ILE A 14 38.20 -10.91 -71.82
CA ILE A 14 36.87 -11.54 -71.78
C ILE A 14 36.84 -12.67 -70.75
N ILE A 15 37.87 -13.52 -70.71
CA ILE A 15 37.98 -14.61 -69.74
C ILE A 15 38.08 -14.07 -68.32
N PHE A 16 38.88 -13.02 -68.10
CA PHE A 16 39.00 -12.34 -66.82
C PHE A 16 37.64 -11.77 -66.37
N LEU A 17 36.91 -11.08 -67.25
CA LEU A 17 35.58 -10.55 -66.94
C LEU A 17 34.57 -11.65 -66.60
N LEU A 18 34.59 -12.77 -67.31
CA LEU A 18 33.74 -13.93 -66.99
C LEU A 18 34.06 -14.51 -65.61
N VAL A 19 35.34 -14.64 -65.26
CA VAL A 19 35.78 -15.10 -63.93
C VAL A 19 35.36 -14.12 -62.85
N VAL A 20 35.55 -12.81 -63.06
CA VAL A 20 35.12 -11.76 -62.12
C VAL A 20 33.60 -11.79 -61.92
N ALA A 21 32.82 -11.92 -62.99
CA ALA A 21 31.36 -12.02 -62.91
C ALA A 21 30.92 -13.26 -62.12
N ARG A 22 31.57 -14.42 -62.36
CA ARG A 22 31.30 -15.65 -61.61
C ARG A 22 31.68 -15.51 -60.13
N LEU A 23 32.82 -14.91 -59.84
CA LEU A 23 33.32 -14.69 -58.49
C LEU A 23 32.47 -13.68 -57.71
N ASN A 24 31.96 -12.65 -58.38
CA ASN A 24 31.03 -11.68 -57.79
C ASN A 24 29.77 -12.37 -57.22
N SER A 25 29.18 -13.27 -58.00
CA SER A 25 27.99 -14.00 -57.56
C SER A 25 28.30 -15.13 -56.56
N CYS A 26 29.48 -15.76 -56.67
CA CYS A 26 29.82 -16.95 -55.88
C CYS A 26 30.45 -16.62 -54.52
N LEU A 27 31.26 -15.55 -54.43
CA LEU A 27 32.06 -15.25 -53.25
C LEU A 27 31.76 -13.87 -52.67
N PHE A 28 31.80 -12.80 -53.47
CA PHE A 28 31.67 -11.45 -52.94
C PHE A 28 30.27 -11.17 -52.38
N LYS A 29 29.22 -11.51 -53.13
CA LYS A 29 27.83 -11.35 -52.65
C LYS A 29 27.53 -12.09 -51.34
N PRO A 30 27.79 -13.41 -51.20
CA PRO A 30 27.50 -14.10 -49.95
C PRO A 30 28.37 -13.62 -48.79
N LEU A 31 29.63 -13.26 -49.04
CA LEU A 31 30.53 -12.76 -48.00
C LEU A 31 30.07 -11.39 -47.46
N LEU A 32 29.72 -10.46 -48.35
CA LEU A 32 29.18 -9.17 -47.96
C LEU A 32 27.84 -9.31 -47.24
N LYS A 33 26.94 -10.17 -47.73
CA LYS A 33 25.66 -10.46 -47.07
C LYS A 33 25.86 -10.94 -45.63
N HIS A 34 26.82 -11.83 -45.40
CA HIS A 34 27.12 -12.32 -44.05
C HIS A 34 27.71 -11.22 -43.15
N MET A 35 28.51 -10.29 -43.70
CA MET A 35 29.00 -9.14 -42.94
C MET A 35 27.87 -8.16 -42.58
N ASP A 36 26.94 -7.91 -43.51
CA ASP A 36 25.78 -7.06 -43.28
C ASP A 36 24.82 -7.68 -42.26
N GLU A 37 24.56 -8.99 -42.35
CA GLU A 37 23.74 -9.74 -41.39
C GLU A 37 24.33 -9.66 -39.98
N ARG A 38 25.65 -9.85 -39.85
CA ARG A 38 26.34 -9.69 -38.55
C ARG A 38 26.24 -8.28 -38.01
N THR A 39 26.46 -7.27 -38.86
CA THR A 39 26.38 -5.86 -38.46
C THR A 39 24.96 -5.50 -38.02
N SER A 40 23.95 -5.97 -38.75
CA SER A 40 22.54 -5.77 -38.41
C SER A 40 22.17 -6.49 -37.12
N SER A 41 22.64 -7.73 -36.91
CA SER A 41 22.39 -8.47 -35.66
C SER A 41 22.98 -7.74 -34.47
N ILE A 42 24.25 -7.34 -34.53
CA ILE A 42 24.92 -6.62 -33.43
C ILE A 42 24.21 -5.30 -33.13
N LYS A 43 23.79 -4.57 -34.15
CA LYS A 43 23.04 -3.32 -33.96
C LYS A 43 21.71 -3.57 -33.26
N LYS A 44 21.00 -4.63 -33.65
CA LYS A 44 19.74 -5.04 -33.03
C LYS A 44 19.95 -5.48 -31.58
N ASP A 45 20.94 -6.33 -31.32
CA ASP A 45 21.27 -6.82 -29.98
C ASP A 45 21.61 -5.66 -29.03
N LEU A 46 22.30 -4.62 -29.53
CA LEU A 46 22.61 -3.40 -28.77
C LEU A 46 21.36 -2.57 -28.48
N GLU A 47 20.47 -2.41 -29.47
CA GLU A 47 19.19 -1.70 -29.32
C GLU A 47 18.26 -2.41 -28.32
N ASP A 48 18.14 -3.74 -28.44
CA ASP A 48 17.35 -4.57 -27.54
C ASP A 48 17.93 -4.51 -26.10
N ALA A 49 19.26 -4.58 -25.93
CA ALA A 49 19.89 -4.43 -24.63
C ALA A 49 19.64 -3.04 -24.01
N LYS A 50 19.65 -1.98 -24.82
CA LYS A 50 19.37 -0.62 -24.37
C LYS A 50 17.90 -0.42 -24.00
N SER A 51 16.98 -0.96 -24.80
CA SER A 51 15.53 -0.92 -24.52
C SER A 51 15.23 -1.65 -23.22
N ASN A 52 15.74 -2.87 -23.06
CA ASN A 52 15.56 -3.66 -21.85
C ASN A 52 16.12 -2.96 -20.60
N GLY A 53 17.24 -2.24 -20.72
CA GLY A 53 17.78 -1.44 -19.63
C GLY A 53 16.89 -0.27 -19.23
N ALA A 54 16.36 0.48 -20.22
CA ALA A 54 15.45 1.59 -19.99
C ALA A 54 14.10 1.14 -19.40
N ASP A 55 13.58 -0.02 -19.84
CA ASP A 55 12.34 -0.60 -19.32
C ASP A 55 12.49 -0.97 -17.84
N VAL A 56 13.65 -1.50 -17.43
CA VAL A 56 13.93 -1.84 -16.02
C VAL A 56 13.99 -0.58 -15.14
N GLU A 57 14.62 0.50 -15.61
CA GLU A 57 14.65 1.77 -14.87
C GLU A 57 13.25 2.39 -14.74
N GLY A 58 12.45 2.35 -15.80
CA GLY A 58 11.05 2.80 -15.79
C GLY A 58 10.20 2.00 -14.79
N MET A 59 10.29 0.67 -14.84
CA MET A 59 9.58 -0.21 -13.91
C MET A 59 10.00 0.03 -12.45
N LEU A 60 11.28 0.30 -12.18
CA LEU A 60 11.75 0.64 -10.84
C LEU A 60 11.21 1.99 -10.35
N ALA A 61 11.13 2.99 -11.24
CA ALA A 61 10.56 4.29 -10.90
C ALA A 61 9.06 4.16 -10.55
N GLU A 62 8.29 3.43 -11.37
CA GLU A 62 6.87 3.16 -11.12
C GLU A 62 6.66 2.38 -9.82
N ALA A 63 7.46 1.33 -9.56
CA ALA A 63 7.39 0.56 -8.33
C ALA A 63 7.65 1.43 -7.09
N ASN A 64 8.64 2.32 -7.14
CA ASN A 64 8.93 3.25 -6.06
C ASN A 64 7.80 4.28 -5.85
N GLU A 65 7.18 4.76 -6.92
CA GLU A 65 6.03 5.65 -6.84
C GLU A 65 4.84 4.95 -6.16
N ILE A 66 4.51 3.73 -6.58
CA ILE A 66 3.44 2.92 -6.00
C ILE A 66 3.70 2.68 -4.50
N ILE A 67 4.93 2.31 -4.13
CA ILE A 67 5.29 2.09 -2.71
C ILE A 67 5.16 3.39 -1.92
N SER A 68 5.61 4.52 -2.48
CA SER A 68 5.50 5.83 -1.84
C SER A 68 4.04 6.24 -1.62
N LYS A 69 3.18 6.04 -2.63
CA LYS A 69 1.76 6.31 -2.56
C LYS A 69 1.06 5.42 -1.54
N ALA A 70 1.32 4.11 -1.57
CA ALA A 70 0.78 3.15 -0.60
C ALA A 70 1.19 3.49 0.83
N LYS A 71 2.45 3.92 1.07
CA LYS A 71 2.91 4.37 2.38
C LYS A 71 2.16 5.62 2.86
N LYS A 72 1.91 6.59 1.98
CA LYS A 72 1.13 7.78 2.30
C LYS A 72 -0.31 7.43 2.63
N GLU A 73 -0.96 6.60 1.82
CA GLU A 73 -2.33 6.14 2.08
C GLU A 73 -2.42 5.38 3.40
N ALA A 74 -1.48 4.47 3.69
CA ALA A 74 -1.41 3.76 4.96
C ALA A 74 -1.17 4.68 6.17
N ALA A 75 -0.43 5.78 5.99
CA ALA A 75 -0.27 6.80 7.03
C ALA A 75 -1.58 7.57 7.29
N VAL A 76 -2.28 7.96 6.22
CA VAL A 76 -3.58 8.63 6.30
C VAL A 76 -4.63 7.74 6.96
N ILE A 77 -4.72 6.47 6.57
CA ILE A 77 -5.65 5.51 7.17
C ILE A 77 -5.36 5.33 8.67
N ARG A 78 -4.08 5.21 9.05
CA ARG A 78 -3.71 5.10 10.46
C ARG A 78 -4.10 6.35 11.24
N GLU A 79 -3.78 7.53 10.73
CA GLU A 79 -4.13 8.80 11.39
C GLU A 79 -5.64 8.94 11.56
N GLN A 80 -6.41 8.62 10.51
CA GLN A 80 -7.88 8.66 10.56
C GLN A 80 -8.43 7.66 11.58
N ALA A 81 -7.92 6.43 11.60
CA ALA A 81 -8.32 5.43 12.59
C ALA A 81 -7.98 5.85 14.03
N TYR A 82 -6.81 6.47 14.25
CA TYR A 82 -6.44 7.02 15.56
C TYR A 82 -7.37 8.16 15.97
N LYS A 83 -7.70 9.06 15.04
CA LYS A 83 -8.60 10.17 15.30
C LYS A 83 -10.01 9.69 15.65
N GLU A 84 -10.55 8.76 14.87
CA GLU A 84 -11.87 8.16 15.12
C GLU A 84 -11.90 7.39 16.45
N ALA A 85 -10.86 6.63 16.76
CA ALA A 85 -10.75 5.93 18.04
C ALA A 85 -10.71 6.92 19.21
N LYS A 86 -9.98 8.02 19.07
CA LYS A 86 -9.91 9.08 20.09
C LYS A 86 -11.25 9.79 20.26
N GLU A 87 -11.90 10.19 19.17
CA GLU A 87 -13.23 10.81 19.22
C GLU A 87 -14.27 9.88 19.85
N SER A 88 -14.24 8.59 19.52
CA SER A 88 -15.12 7.57 20.13
C SER A 88 -14.84 7.40 21.63
N ALA A 89 -13.56 7.38 22.03
CA ALA A 89 -13.17 7.29 23.43
C ALA A 89 -13.61 8.52 24.23
N ASP A 90 -13.40 9.72 23.68
CA ASP A 90 -13.83 10.98 24.30
C ASP A 90 -15.36 11.04 24.43
N ALA A 91 -16.11 10.66 23.39
CA ALA A 91 -17.57 10.57 23.45
C ALA A 91 -18.06 9.56 24.50
N LYS A 92 -17.42 8.40 24.61
CA LYS A 92 -17.70 7.41 25.66
C LYS A 92 -17.40 7.94 27.05
N LEU A 93 -16.30 8.69 27.21
CA LEU A 93 -15.95 9.32 28.48
C LEU A 93 -16.96 10.38 28.91
N VAL A 94 -17.37 11.25 27.99
CA VAL A 94 -18.39 12.29 28.25
C VAL A 94 -19.73 11.64 28.61
N SER A 95 -20.18 10.66 27.83
CA SER A 95 -21.43 9.94 28.13
C SER A 95 -21.36 9.16 29.44
N ALA A 96 -20.23 8.53 29.76
CA ALA A 96 -20.04 7.86 31.05
C ALA A 96 -20.11 8.84 32.22
N LYS A 97 -19.48 10.02 32.11
CA LYS A 97 -19.56 11.09 33.12
C LYS A 97 -20.99 11.59 33.30
N LEU A 98 -21.71 11.89 32.22
CA LEU A 98 -23.09 12.33 32.29
C LEU A 98 -24.01 11.28 32.93
N ASN A 99 -23.83 10.00 32.58
CA ASN A 99 -24.58 8.91 33.19
C ASN A 99 -24.23 8.75 34.68
N LEU A 100 -22.97 8.94 35.07
CA LEU A 100 -22.54 8.88 36.46
C LEU A 100 -23.17 10.02 37.27
N GLU A 101 -23.12 11.25 36.75
CA GLU A 101 -23.75 12.42 37.37
C GLU A 101 -25.26 12.24 37.54
N ALA A 102 -25.95 11.74 36.50
CA ALA A 102 -27.37 11.44 36.56
C ALA A 102 -27.69 10.38 37.63
N LYS A 103 -26.91 9.29 37.67
CA LYS A 103 -27.06 8.23 38.70
C LYS A 103 -26.77 8.74 40.11
N SER A 104 -25.77 9.60 40.28
CA SER A 104 -25.47 10.20 41.58
C SER A 104 -26.59 11.13 42.05
N ALA A 105 -27.18 11.93 41.14
CA ALA A 105 -28.32 12.77 41.45
C ALA A 105 -29.56 11.94 41.82
N GLU A 106 -29.83 10.87 41.07
CA GLU A 106 -30.93 9.93 41.36
C GLU A 106 -30.72 9.24 42.71
N PHE A 107 -29.50 8.75 42.98
CA PHE A 107 -29.15 8.12 44.25
C PHE A 107 -29.33 9.08 45.44
N ALA A 108 -28.90 10.34 45.30
CA ALA A 108 -29.07 11.36 46.34
C ALA A 108 -30.56 11.63 46.62
N LYS A 109 -31.40 11.68 45.58
CA LYS A 109 -32.85 11.83 45.72
C LYS A 109 -33.48 10.63 46.42
N ASN A 110 -33.14 9.41 45.99
CA ASN A 110 -33.64 8.18 46.60
C ASN A 110 -33.24 8.08 48.07
N LEU A 111 -32.01 8.43 48.43
CA LEU A 111 -31.56 8.50 49.83
C LEU A 111 -32.39 9.50 50.66
N GLN A 112 -32.73 10.65 50.09
CA GLN A 112 -33.54 11.64 50.77
C GLN A 112 -34.97 11.13 51.00
N ASP A 113 -35.55 10.46 50.01
CA ASP A 113 -36.89 9.90 50.09
C ASP A 113 -36.94 8.69 51.05
N GLU A 114 -35.94 7.81 51.03
CA GLU A 114 -35.78 6.72 52.01
C GLU A 114 -35.58 7.26 53.43
N THR A 115 -34.81 8.33 53.61
CA THR A 115 -34.61 8.96 54.93
C THR A 115 -35.91 9.53 55.48
N LYS A 116 -36.74 10.14 54.62
CA LYS A 116 -38.08 10.62 55.01
C LYS A 116 -38.98 9.45 55.39
N ALA A 117 -39.07 8.44 54.53
CA ALA A 117 -39.88 7.25 54.78
C ALA A 117 -39.47 6.52 56.07
N LEU A 118 -38.16 6.40 56.31
CA LEU A 118 -37.63 5.80 57.54
C LEU A 118 -38.00 6.64 58.76
N LYS A 119 -37.88 7.98 58.70
CA LYS A 119 -38.32 8.87 59.80
C LYS A 119 -39.79 8.73 60.09
N ASP A 120 -40.64 8.73 59.06
CA ASP A 120 -42.09 8.59 59.20
C ASP A 120 -42.45 7.23 59.82
N SER A 121 -41.79 6.15 59.36
CA SER A 121 -41.93 4.82 59.94
C SER A 121 -41.46 4.74 61.39
N LEU A 122 -40.37 5.43 61.74
CA LEU A 122 -39.84 5.45 63.11
C LEU A 122 -40.80 6.19 64.05
N ILE A 123 -41.35 7.33 63.60
CA ILE A 123 -42.36 8.09 64.35
C ILE A 123 -43.62 7.24 64.56
N SER A 124 -44.08 6.54 63.52
CA SER A 124 -45.26 5.67 63.61
C SER A 124 -45.05 4.47 64.55
N SER A 125 -43.81 3.96 64.67
CA SER A 125 -43.47 2.82 65.54
C SER A 125 -43.05 3.23 66.96
N MET A 126 -42.80 4.53 67.19
CA MET A 126 -42.42 5.09 68.50
C MET A 126 -43.42 4.79 69.64
N PRO A 127 -44.76 4.81 69.43
CA PRO A 127 -45.72 4.43 70.47
C PRO A 127 -45.56 2.96 70.90
N GLN A 128 -45.43 2.04 69.94
CA GLN A 128 -45.21 0.62 70.24
C GLN A 128 -43.89 0.39 70.97
N PHE A 129 -42.84 1.14 70.60
CA PHE A 129 -41.56 1.09 71.30
C PHE A 129 -41.69 1.58 72.75
N ASN A 130 -42.38 2.70 72.99
CA ASN A 130 -42.66 3.20 74.34
C ASN A 130 -43.51 2.24 75.18
N ASP A 131 -44.53 1.62 74.59
CA ASP A 131 -45.36 0.63 75.27
C ASP A 131 -44.53 -0.60 75.67
N SER A 132 -43.64 -1.05 74.78
CA SER A 132 -42.73 -2.17 75.08
C SER A 132 -41.71 -1.85 76.18
N LEU A 133 -41.21 -0.60 76.22
CA LEU A 133 -40.33 -0.12 77.28
C LEU A 133 -41.06 -0.03 78.61
N LYS A 134 -42.28 0.54 78.65
CA LYS A 134 -43.10 0.58 79.86
C LYS A 134 -43.37 -0.83 80.39
N ALA A 135 -43.76 -1.76 79.53
CA ALA A 135 -44.03 -3.14 79.90
C ALA A 135 -42.80 -3.82 80.53
N LYS A 136 -41.59 -3.57 79.98
CA LYS A 136 -40.33 -4.06 80.55
C LYS A 136 -39.97 -3.39 81.87
N LEU A 137 -40.24 -2.09 82.02
CA LEU A 137 -39.95 -1.33 83.24
C LEU A 137 -40.91 -1.67 84.39
N SER A 138 -42.18 -1.97 84.09
CA SER A 138 -43.17 -2.44 85.07
C SER A 138 -42.99 -3.92 85.46
N SER A 139 -42.12 -4.64 84.75
CA SER A 139 -41.75 -6.04 85.02
C SER A 139 -40.49 -6.16 85.88
N ILE A 140 -39.90 -5.04 86.31
CA ILE A 140 -38.80 -4.92 87.27
C ILE A 140 -39.37 -4.30 88.55
#